data_AF-A0AAW1H7N2-F1
#
_entry.id   AF-A0AAW1H7N2-F1
#
_cell.length_a   1.000
_cell.length_b   1.000
_cell.length_c   1.000
_cell.angle_alpha   90.00
_cell.angle_beta   90.00
_cell.angle_gamma   90.00
#
_symmetry.space_group_name_H-M   'P 1'
#
loop_
_entity.id
_entity.type
_entity.pdbx_description
1 polymer ?
#
loop_
_entity_poly.entity_id
_entity_poly.type
_entity_poly.pdbx_seq_one_letter_code
_entity_poly.pdbx_strand_id
1 'polypeptide(L)' 'MASRIVIIIFVVLVFIFNVYLLINYQHLDDVIQAYFPKFVVVLSQFVAVNSILMLPADVVNRQACHHDFYNGACH' A
#
# COMPACT_ATOMS: atom_id res chain seq x y z
N MET A 1 -13.23 4.93 12.24
CA MET A 1 -13.54 4.59 10.82
C MET A 1 -12.69 5.37 9.83
N ALA A 2 -12.44 6.67 10.06
CA ALA A 2 -11.58 7.49 9.20
C ALA A 2 -10.16 6.93 8.98
N SER A 3 -9.52 6.39 10.04
CA SER A 3 -8.19 5.78 9.94
C SER A 3 -8.13 4.58 8.99
N ARG A 4 -9.16 3.72 8.97
CA ARG A 4 -9.22 2.55 8.06
C ARG A 4 -9.43 2.96 6.60
N ILE A 5 -10.27 3.98 6.38
CA ILE A 5 -10.54 4.51 5.04
C ILE A 5 -9.27 5.12 4.45
N VAL A 6 -8.51 5.89 5.23
CA VAL A 6 -7.23 6.47 4.80
C VAL A 6 -6.23 5.35 4.42
N ILE A 7 -6.12 4.30 5.24
CA ILE A 7 -5.26 3.15 4.94
C ILE A 7 -5.68 2.49 3.62
N ILE A 8 -6.97 2.18 3.45
CA ILE A 8 -7.49 1.54 2.23
C ILE A 8 -7.18 2.40 0.98
N ILE A 9 -7.39 3.72 1.07
CA ILE A 9 -7.08 4.65 -0.03
C ILE A 9 -5.60 4.59 -0.40
N PHE A 10 -4.70 4.66 0.60
CA PHE A 10 -3.27 4.59 0.35
C PHE A 10 -2.83 3.25 -0.23
N VAL A 11 -3.38 2.14 0.24
CA VAL A 11 -3.09 0.80 -0.28
C VAL A 11 -3.44 0.71 -1.78
N VAL A 12 -4.62 1.19 -2.16
CA VAL A 12 -5.06 1.18 -3.56
C VAL A 12 -4.20 2.10 -4.42
N LEU A 13 -3.87 3.30 -3.93
CA LEU A 13 -3.07 4.28 -4.67
C LEU A 13 -1.64 3.76 -4.91
N VAL A 14 -1.02 3.17 -3.87
CA VAL A 14 0.29 2.50 -3.96
C VAL A 14 0.25 1.34 -4.95
N PHE A 15 -0.80 0.52 -4.92
CA PHE A 15 -0.93 -0.60 -5.86
C PHE A 15 -1.00 -0.11 -7.32
N ILE A 16 -1.83 0.89 -7.60
CA ILE A 16 -1.95 1.50 -8.93
C ILE A 16 -0.61 2.10 -9.38
N PHE A 17 0.08 2.82 -8.49
CA PHE A 17 1.37 3.43 -8.80
C PHE A 17 2.44 2.40 -9.16
N ASN A 18 2.52 1.30 -8.40
CA ASN A 18 3.48 0.22 -8.69
C ASN A 18 3.18 -0.50 -10.01
N VAL A 19 1.89 -0.73 -10.33
CA VAL A 19 1.49 -1.29 -11.62
C VAL A 19 1.79 -0.31 -12.76
N TYR A 20 1.55 0.98 -12.56
CA TYR A 20 1.86 2.02 -13.55
C TYR A 20 3.35 2.10 -13.85
N LEU A 21 4.19 2.15 -12.81
CA LEU A 21 5.65 2.14 -12.98
C LEU A 21 6.10 0.90 -13.71
N LEU A 22 5.56 -0.26 -13.32
CA LEU A 22 5.88 -1.48 -14.02
C LEU A 22 5.49 -1.33 -15.48
N ILE A 23 4.26 -1.00 -15.88
CA ILE A 23 3.83 -0.92 -17.29
C ILE A 23 4.55 0.15 -18.12
N ASN A 24 4.79 1.35 -17.58
CA ASN A 24 5.39 2.45 -18.34
C ASN A 24 6.91 2.34 -18.50
N TYR A 25 7.60 1.69 -17.56
CA TYR A 25 9.06 1.58 -17.58
C TYR A 25 9.55 0.15 -17.89
N GLN A 26 8.72 -0.71 -18.48
CA GLN A 26 9.16 -2.02 -19.01
C GLN A 26 10.04 -1.81 -20.23
N HIS A 27 10.99 -2.72 -20.43
CA HIS A 27 11.61 -2.85 -21.73
C HIS A 27 10.56 -3.34 -22.75
N LEU A 28 10.62 -2.83 -23.98
CA LEU A 28 9.66 -3.17 -25.03
C LEU A 28 9.64 -4.69 -25.32
N ASP A 29 10.79 -5.33 -25.14
CA ASP A 29 10.99 -6.77 -25.36
C ASP A 29 10.34 -7.63 -24.25
N ASP A 30 10.07 -7.05 -23.08
CA ASP A 30 9.50 -7.79 -21.94
C ASP A 30 7.97 -7.87 -21.99
N VAL A 31 7.30 -7.15 -22.91
CA VAL A 31 5.83 -6.98 -22.92
C VAL A 31 5.09 -8.32 -22.98
N ILE A 32 5.61 -9.30 -23.71
CA ILE A 32 4.90 -10.54 -24.06
C ILE A 32 5.56 -11.81 -23.48
N GLN A 33 6.77 -11.71 -22.91
CA GLN A 33 7.57 -12.89 -22.54
C GLN A 33 7.71 -13.10 -21.02
N ALA A 34 7.69 -12.03 -20.22
CA ALA A 34 8.03 -12.08 -18.79
C ALA A 34 6.83 -11.93 -17.84
N TYR A 35 5.73 -12.66 -18.06
CA TYR A 35 4.53 -12.55 -17.20
C TYR A 35 4.75 -13.01 -15.76
N PHE A 36 5.48 -14.11 -15.55
CA PHE A 36 5.76 -14.63 -14.20
C PHE A 36 6.65 -13.67 -13.38
N PRO A 37 7.79 -13.17 -13.90
CA PRO A 37 8.59 -12.15 -13.21
C PRO A 37 7.79 -10.88 -12.91
N LYS A 38 6.97 -10.40 -13.85
CA LYS A 38 6.12 -9.21 -13.64
C LYS A 38 5.16 -9.39 -12.46
N PHE A 39 4.52 -10.55 -12.36
CA PHE A 39 3.63 -10.85 -11.24
C PHE A 39 4.38 -10.85 -9.90
N VAL A 40 5.53 -11.51 -9.85
CA VAL A 40 6.38 -11.57 -8.64
C VAL A 40 6.82 -10.16 -8.22
N VAL A 41 7.23 -9.32 -9.18
CA VAL A 41 7.64 -7.94 -8.93
C VAL A 41 6.49 -7.10 -8.39
N VAL A 42 5.29 -7.15 -8.98
CA VAL A 42 4.13 -6.41 -8.44
C VAL A 42 3.79 -6.87 -7.02
N LEU A 43 3.81 -8.18 -6.76
CA LEU A 43 3.56 -8.73 -5.43
C LEU A 43 4.62 -8.29 -4.42
N SER A 44 5.91 -8.38 -4.75
CA SER A 44 6.97 -7.99 -3.83
C SER A 44 6.92 -6.49 -3.54
N GLN A 45 6.67 -5.69 -4.56
CA GLN A 45 6.55 -4.23 -4.44
C GLN A 45 5.33 -3.85 -3.59
N PHE A 46 4.21 -4.56 -3.74
CA PHE A 46 3.02 -4.39 -2.90
C PHE A 46 3.34 -4.71 -1.44
N VAL A 47 3.91 -5.88 -1.15
CA VAL A 47 4.23 -6.29 0.23
C VAL A 47 5.21 -5.30 0.89
N ALA A 48 6.29 -4.94 0.20
CA ALA A 48 7.32 -4.04 0.72
C ALA A 48 6.74 -2.66 1.10
N VAL A 49 5.94 -2.04 0.22
CA VAL A 49 5.40 -0.71 0.48
C VAL A 49 4.31 -0.73 1.56
N ASN A 50 3.50 -1.80 1.62
CA ASN A 50 2.52 -1.98 2.71
C ASN A 50 3.21 -2.12 4.07
N SER A 51 4.36 -2.79 4.15
CA SER A 51 5.13 -2.88 5.40
C SER A 51 5.64 -1.52 5.88
N ILE A 52 5.98 -0.60 4.97
CA ILE A 52 6.37 0.77 5.34
C ILE A 52 5.15 1.57 5.80
N LEU A 53 3.99 1.36 5.16
CA LEU A 53 2.74 2.05 5.50
C LEU A 53 2.17 1.66 6.88
N MET A 54 2.58 0.52 7.45
CA MET A 54 2.25 0.18 8.84
C MET A 54 2.77 1.24 9.83
N LEU A 55 3.91 1.87 9.56
CA LEU A 55 4.49 2.89 10.45
C LEU A 55 3.56 4.11 10.68
N PRO A 56 3.11 4.82 9.62
CA PRO A 56 2.15 5.91 9.80
C PRO A 56 0.76 5.42 10.25
N ALA A 57 0.35 4.20 9.87
CA ALA A 57 -0.91 3.62 10.35
C ALA A 57 -0.89 3.42 11.89
N ASP A 58 0.24 2.97 12.44
CA ASP A 58 0.44 2.80 13.87
C ASP A 58 0.45 4.14 14.61
N VAL A 59 1.05 5.18 14.01
CA VAL A 59 1.04 6.54 14.58
C VAL A 59 -0.39 7.10 14.64
N VAL A 60 -1.16 6.99 13.55
CA VAL A 60 -2.56 7.47 13.53
C VAL A 60 -3.43 6.68 14.50
N ASN A 61 -3.20 5.38 14.65
CA ASN A 61 -3.94 4.56 15.59
C ASN A 61 -3.66 4.96 17.05
N ARG A 62 -2.40 5.21 17.41
CA ARG A 62 -2.01 5.68 18.75
C ARG A 62 -2.48 7.11 19.03
N GLN A 63 -2.38 7.99 18.05
CA GLN A 63 -2.87 9.36 18.16
C GLN A 63 -4.39 9.39 18.36
N ALA A 64 -5.15 8.54 17.68
CA ALA A 64 -6.60 8.43 17.87
C ALA A 64 -6.99 7.96 19.28
N CYS A 65 -6.19 7.08 19.92
CA CYS A 65 -6.41 6.72 21.33
C CYS A 65 -5.99 7.85 22.29
N HIS A 66 -4.91 8.59 22.03
CA HIS A 66 -4.51 9.73 22.85
C HIS A 66 -5.48 10.94 22.78
N HIS A 67 -6.17 11.12 21.66
CA HIS A 67 -7.05 12.26 21.43
C HIS A 67 -8.54 11.98 21.70
N ASP A 68 -8.90 10.81 22.24
CA ASP A 68 -10.26 10.39 22.65
C ASP A 68 -11.40 10.65 21.64
N PHE A 69 -11.06 10.92 20.36
CA PHE A 69 -12.01 11.25 19.31
C PHE A 69 -12.85 10.05 18.87
N TYR A 70 -12.55 8.84 19.37
CA TYR A 70 -13.25 7.60 19.03
C TYR A 70 -13.42 6.71 20.27
N ASN A 71 -14.64 6.68 20.81
CA ASN A 71 -15.09 5.64 21.75
C ASN A 71 -14.92 4.26 21.08
N GLY A 72 -13.87 3.52 21.49
CA GLY A 72 -13.55 2.19 20.97
C GLY A 72 -12.20 2.06 20.25
N ALA A 73 -11.34 3.09 20.24
CA ALA A 73 -9.97 2.98 19.74
C ALA A 73 -9.01 2.27 20.71
N CYS A 74 -9.38 2.18 22.00
CA CYS A 74 -8.60 1.53 23.03
C CYS A 74 -9.43 0.45 23.75
N HIS A 75 -9.21 -0.80 23.31
CA HIS A 75 -9.42 -2.06 24.04
C HIS A 75 -8.36 -3.04 23.57
#